data_AF-A0A2G9HL79-F1
#
_entry.id   AF-A0A2G9HL79-F1
#
_cell.length_a   1.000
_cell.length_b   1.000
_cell.length_c   1.000
_cell.angle_alpha   90.00
_cell.angle_beta   90.00
_cell.angle_gamma   90.00
#
_symmetry.space_group_name_H-M   'P 1'
#
loop_
_entity.id
_entity.type
_entity.pdbx_description
1 polymer ?
#
loop_
_entity_poly.entity_id
_entity_poly.type
_entity_poly.pdbx_seq_one_letter_code
_entity_poly.pdbx_strand_id
1 'polypeptide(L)'
;MTHSFTLVAKIHTNKHINLNVAKTTLCNAWNLKGNIHVNEMVENTMAFIFDNEADLEKVLKQAPWNFRRSLVVITKWPEDKSF
;
A
#
# COMPACT_ATOMS: atom_id res chain seq x y z
N MET A 1 2.37 -7.27 -20.53
CA MET A 1 2.48 -8.22 -19.41
C MET A 1 1.67 -7.62 -18.29
N THR A 2 0.55 -8.22 -17.92
CA THR A 2 -0.43 -7.65 -17.00
C THR A 2 -0.58 -8.60 -15.83
N HIS A 3 0.31 -8.48 -14.85
CA HIS A 3 0.15 -9.10 -13.54
C HIS A 3 0.75 -8.13 -12.53
N SER A 4 0.01 -7.06 -12.24
CA SER A 4 0.44 -6.07 -11.26
C SER A 4 -0.13 -6.51 -9.91
N PHE A 5 0.56 -7.36 -9.15
CA PHE A 5 0.18 -7.65 -7.76
C PHE A 5 0.17 -6.33 -6.99
N THR A 6 -1.00 -5.71 -6.85
CA THR A 6 -1.08 -4.31 -6.39
C THR A 6 -2.07 -4.17 -5.24
N LEU A 7 -1.63 -3.52 -4.17
CA LEU A 7 -2.49 -3.06 -3.10
C LEU A 7 -2.65 -1.55 -3.16
N VAL A 8 -3.88 -1.08 -3.12
CA VAL A 8 -4.17 0.32 -2.86
C VAL A 8 -4.36 0.48 -1.36
N ALA A 9 -3.58 1.38 -0.75
CA ALA A 9 -3.67 1.74 0.64
C ALA A 9 -4.12 3.20 0.78
N LYS A 10 -5.22 3.43 1.49
CA LYS A 10 -5.72 4.77 1.84
C LYS A 10 -5.61 4.98 3.34
N ILE A 11 -4.94 6.05 3.76
CA ILE A 11 -4.85 6.44 5.16
C ILE A 11 -6.06 7.30 5.50
N HIS A 12 -6.95 6.78 6.35
CA HIS A 12 -8.22 7.41 6.70
C HIS A 12 -8.00 8.57 7.68
N THR A 13 -7.61 9.72 7.14
CA THR A 13 -7.36 10.96 7.89
C THR A 13 -7.65 12.18 7.02
N ASN A 14 -8.14 13.26 7.64
CA ASN A 14 -8.37 14.55 6.98
C ASN A 14 -7.12 15.44 6.95
N LYS A 15 -6.00 14.97 7.53
CA LYS A 15 -4.74 15.71 7.57
C LYS A 15 -3.96 15.47 6.29
N HIS A 16 -3.26 16.49 5.79
CA HIS A 16 -2.19 16.27 4.82
C HIS A 16 -1.08 15.44 5.47
N ILE A 17 -0.66 14.37 4.79
CA ILE A 17 0.45 13.53 5.24
C ILE A 17 1.61 13.65 4.24
N ASN A 18 2.82 13.47 4.76
CA ASN A 18 3.98 13.27 3.92
C ASN A 18 3.96 11.80 3.42
N LEU A 19 3.65 11.60 2.14
CA LEU A 19 3.51 10.28 1.53
C LEU A 19 4.83 9.50 1.53
N ASN A 20 5.98 10.15 1.37
CA ASN A 20 7.29 9.50 1.52
C ASN A 20 7.50 8.90 2.91
N VAL A 21 7.11 9.63 3.98
CA VAL A 21 7.20 9.10 5.35
C VAL A 21 6.20 7.96 5.56
N ALA A 22 4.99 8.08 5.02
CA ALA A 22 3.97 7.05 5.10
C ALA A 22 4.42 5.76 4.39
N LYS A 23 4.93 5.87 3.16
CA LYS A 23 5.51 4.78 2.38
C LYS A 23 6.57 4.04 3.16
N THR A 24 7.61 4.74 3.64
CA THR A 24 8.70 4.10 4.40
C THR A 24 8.19 3.41 5.67
N THR A 25 7.25 4.05 6.39
CA THR A 25 6.67 3.48 7.60
C THR A 25 5.88 2.20 7.30
N LEU A 26 5.06 2.20 6.25
CA LEU A 26 4.25 1.04 5.86
C LEU A 26 5.11 -0.10 5.32
N CYS A 27 6.09 0.18 4.44
CA CYS A 27 7.02 -0.85 3.96
C CYS A 27 7.76 -1.54 5.11
N ASN A 28 8.21 -0.77 6.11
CA ASN A 28 8.84 -1.31 7.31
C ASN A 28 7.87 -2.15 8.15
N ALA A 29 6.65 -1.66 8.39
CA ALA A 29 5.63 -2.38 9.16
C ALA A 29 5.21 -3.70 8.50
N TRP A 30 5.16 -3.72 7.17
CA TRP A 30 4.83 -4.89 6.36
C TRP A 30 6.00 -5.86 6.20
N ASN A 31 7.19 -5.49 6.71
CA ASN A 31 8.43 -6.24 6.61
C ASN A 31 8.67 -6.69 5.15
N LEU A 32 8.54 -5.74 4.24
CA LEU A 32 8.77 -5.97 2.83
C LEU A 32 10.25 -5.75 2.53
N LYS A 33 10.84 -6.69 1.80
CA LYS A 33 12.26 -6.68 1.46
C LYS A 33 12.41 -6.43 -0.04
N GLY A 34 13.34 -5.55 -0.42
CA GLY A 34 13.62 -5.25 -1.83
C GLY A 34 12.96 -3.97 -2.34
N ASN A 35 12.96 -3.81 -3.66
CA ASN A 35 12.48 -2.61 -4.33
C ASN A 35 10.98 -2.71 -4.60
N ILE A 36 10.17 -2.13 -3.71
CA ILE A 36 8.73 -1.97 -3.97
C ILE A 36 8.51 -0.71 -4.79
N HIS A 37 7.83 -0.87 -5.92
CA HIS A 37 7.34 0.28 -6.67
C HIS A 37 6.07 0.81 -6.00
N VAL A 38 6.05 2.11 -5.72
CA VAL A 38 4.91 2.75 -5.06
C VAL A 38 4.53 4.00 -5.84
N ASN A 39 3.27 4.03 -6.30
CA ASN A 39 2.69 5.19 -6.95
C ASN A 39 1.88 5.98 -5.93
N GLU A 40 2.22 7.26 -5.77
CA GLU A 40 1.43 8.20 -4.99
C GLU A 40 0.17 8.57 -5.77
N MET A 41 -0.98 8.49 -5.11
CA MET A 41 -2.28 8.85 -5.66
C MET A 41 -2.85 10.04 -4.86
N VAL A 42 -4.09 10.43 -5.17
CA VAL A 42 -4.77 11.53 -4.46
C VAL A 42 -5.24 11.12 -3.07
N GLU A 43 -5.56 12.11 -2.23
CA GLU A 43 -6.25 11.92 -0.94
C GLU A 43 -5.61 10.89 0.00
N ASN A 44 -4.31 11.02 0.26
CA ASN A 44 -3.57 10.13 1.17
C ASN A 44 -3.62 8.65 0.75
N THR A 45 -3.67 8.40 -0.57
CA THR A 45 -3.74 7.07 -1.17
C THR A 45 -2.44 6.74 -1.89
N MET A 46 -1.99 5.49 -1.78
CA MET A 46 -0.79 4.97 -2.45
C MET A 46 -1.08 3.59 -3.02
N ALA A 47 -0.58 3.30 -4.22
CA ALA A 47 -0.59 1.97 -4.81
C ALA A 47 0.78 1.32 -4.65
N PHE A 48 0.82 0.17 -3.97
CA PHE A 48 2.03 -0.64 -3.74
C PHE A 48 2.03 -1.82 -4.70
N ILE A 49 3.02 -1.87 -5.58
CA ILE A 49 3.19 -2.92 -6.59
C ILE A 49 4.26 -3.90 -6.08
N PHE A 50 3.86 -5.16 -5.96
CA PHE A 50 4.65 -6.24 -5.41
C PHE A 50 5.19 -7.12 -6.54
N ASP A 51 6.37 -7.70 -6.33
CA ASP A 51 6.98 -8.66 -7.26
C ASP A 51 6.29 -10.03 -7.21
N ASN A 52 5.64 -10.35 -6.10
CA ASN A 52 4.98 -11.64 -5.87
C ASN A 52 3.68 -11.49 -5.06
N GLU A 53 2.74 -12.40 -5.29
CA GLU A 53 1.46 -12.41 -4.58
C GLU A 53 1.61 -12.77 -3.08
N ALA A 54 2.63 -13.54 -2.71
CA ALA A 54 2.80 -14.01 -1.33
C ALA A 54 3.03 -12.84 -0.35
N ASP A 55 3.84 -11.85 -0.75
CA ASP A 55 4.06 -10.63 0.03
C ASP A 55 2.78 -9.79 0.12
N LEU A 56 2.03 -9.66 -0.98
CA LEU A 56 0.74 -8.98 -1.00
C LEU A 56 -0.27 -9.64 -0.03
N GLU A 57 -0.40 -10.96 -0.10
CA GLU A 57 -1.30 -11.75 0.75
C GLU A 57 -0.91 -11.67 2.22
N LYS A 58 0.39 -11.66 2.51
CA LYS A 58 0.90 -11.47 3.87
C LYS A 58 0.46 -10.12 4.44
N VAL A 59 0.54 -9.04 3.66
CA VAL A 59 0.08 -7.71 4.09
C VAL A 59 -1.41 -7.71 4.37
N LEU A 60 -2.23 -8.33 3.52
CA LEU A 60 -3.68 -8.43 3.71
C LEU A 60 -4.04 -9.21 4.98
N LYS A 61 -3.41 -10.37 5.20
CA LYS A 61 -3.70 -11.26 6.35
C LYS A 61 -3.35 -10.64 7.71
N GLN A 62 -2.43 -9.69 7.73
CA GLN A 62 -1.98 -9.00 8.94
C GLN A 62 -2.77 -7.71 9.24
N ALA A 63 -3.75 -7.37 8.41
CA ALA A 63 -4.66 -6.26 8.67
C ALA A 63 -5.47 -6.48 9.97
N PRO A 64 -5.94 -5.40 10.64
CA PRO A 64 -5.90 -4.00 10.22
C PRO A 64 -4.53 -3.32 10.44
N TRP A 65 -4.22 -2.34 9.59
CA TRP A 65 -3.02 -1.52 9.70
C TRP A 65 -3.34 -0.10 10.16
N ASN A 66 -2.38 0.55 10.81
CA ASN A 66 -2.49 1.94 11.22
C ASN A 66 -1.22 2.73 10.86
N PHE A 67 -1.41 4.01 10.55
CA PHE A 67 -0.34 4.99 10.38
C PHE A 67 -0.62 6.19 11.28
N ARG A 68 0.25 6.44 12.26
CA ARG A 68 0.11 7.56 13.23
C ARG A 68 -1.31 7.67 13.81
N ARG A 69 -1.85 6.54 14.32
CA ARG A 69 -3.20 6.43 14.90
C ARG A 69 -4.36 6.61 13.91
N SER A 70 -4.10 6.65 12.60
CA SER A 70 -5.14 6.65 11.56
C SER A 70 -5.23 5.26 10.94
N LEU A 71 -6.43 4.78 10.66
CA LEU A 71 -6.65 3.49 10.00
C LEU A 71 -6.08 3.53 8.58
N VAL A 72 -5.42 2.44 8.16
CA VAL A 72 -5.02 2.23 6.78
C VAL A 72 -5.93 1.18 6.18
N VAL A 73 -6.79 1.61 5.27
CA VAL A 73 -7.65 0.72 4.49
C VAL A 73 -6.84 0.21 3.31
N ILE A 74 -6.75 -1.11 3.16
CA ILE A 74 -6.03 -1.74 2.06
C ILE A 74 -6.99 -2.61 1.23
N THR A 75 -6.83 -2.59 -0.08
CA THR A 75 -7.58 -3.44 -1.02
C THR A 75 -6.70 -3.88 -2.17
N LYS A 76 -6.97 -5.07 -2.72
CA LYS A 76 -6.39 -5.48 -4.01
C LYS A 76 -6.89 -4.55 -5.10
N TRP A 77 -5.99 -4.17 -6.01
CA TRP A 77 -6.36 -3.52 -7.26
C TRP A 77 -6.78 -4.58 -8.28
N PRO A 78 -7.86 -4.36 -9.05
CA PRO A 78 -8.25 -5.28 -10.12
C PRO A 78 -7.17 -5.38 -11.22
N GLU A 79 -6.85 -6.60 -11.64
CA GLU A 79 -5.80 -6.84 -12.66
C GLU A 79 -6.13 -6.25 -14.04
N ASP A 80 -7.40 -5.97 -14.31
CA ASP A 80 -7.92 -5.44 -15.56
C ASP A 80 -7.87 -3.90 -15.66
N LYS A 81 -7.40 -3.21 -14.62
CA LYS A 81 -7.37 -1.74 -14.58
C LYS A 81 -5.96 -1.18 -14.61
N SER A 82 -5.70 -0.26 -15.54
CA SER A 82 -4.50 0.59 -15.52
C SER A 82 -4.69 1.77 -14.54
N PHE A 83 -3.56 2.25 -13.99
CA PHE A 83 -3.50 3.46 -13.15
C PHE A 83 -3.62 4.74 -13.96
#